data_AF-A0A3D3C2G9-F1
#
_entry.id   AF-A0A3D3C2G9-F1
#
_cell.length_a   1.000
_cell.length_b   1.000
_cell.length_c   1.000
_cell.angle_alpha   90.00
_cell.angle_beta   90.00
_cell.angle_gamma   90.00
#
_symmetry.space_group_name_H-M   'P 1'
#
loop_
_entity.id
_entity.type
_entity.pdbx_description
1 polymer ?
#
loop_
_entity_poly.entity_id
_entity_poly.type
_entity_poly.pdbx_seq_one_letter_code
_entity_poly.pdbx_strand_id
1 'polypeptide(L)'
;MVARNDFFTPKSSYELDELVECGYGRLFGLGNAKLPIDNMLMLNRITEITADGGEFGRGKVVAELDIKPDLWFFACHFPGDPVMPGCLGLD
;
A
#
# COMPACT_ATOMS: atom_id res chain seq x y z
N MET A 1 -3.20 5.67 26.04
CA MET A 1 -1.92 6.09 25.43
C MET A 1 -1.46 4.91 24.59
N VAL A 2 -1.52 5.01 23.25
CA VAL A 2 -1.01 3.94 22.38
C VAL A 2 0.51 3.95 22.54
N ALA A 3 1.10 2.81 22.91
CA ALA A 3 2.55 2.69 23.07
C ALA A 3 3.24 3.05 21.75
N ARG A 4 4.27 3.90 21.81
CA ARG A 4 5.11 4.21 20.66
C ARG A 4 5.79 2.90 20.22
N ASN A 5 5.76 2.62 18.92
CA ASN A 5 6.49 1.48 18.38
C ASN A 5 7.97 1.84 18.23
N ASP A 6 8.77 1.55 19.26
CA ASP A 6 10.18 1.92 19.30
C ASP A 6 11.07 1.10 18.33
N PHE A 7 10.53 0.03 17.73
CA PHE A 7 11.24 -0.82 16.76
C PHE A 7 11.13 -0.32 15.31
N PHE A 8 10.34 0.72 15.07
CA PHE A 8 10.09 1.24 13.73
C PHE A 8 10.48 2.71 13.63
N THR A 9 11.29 3.04 12.62
CA THR A 9 11.62 4.42 12.25
C THR A 9 10.90 4.77 10.96
N PRO A 10 9.95 5.72 10.98
CA PRO A 10 9.25 6.14 9.77
C PRO A 10 10.20 6.71 8.72
N LYS A 11 10.03 6.26 7.48
CA LYS A 11 10.57 6.86 6.24
C LYS A 11 9.48 7.68 5.55
N SER A 12 9.90 8.58 4.66
CA SER A 12 9.02 9.41 3.83
C SER A 12 8.60 8.74 2.50
N SER A 13 9.13 7.55 2.20
CA SER A 13 8.80 6.73 1.03
C SER A 13 9.14 5.26 1.30
N TYR A 14 8.52 4.35 0.56
CA TYR A 14 8.72 2.90 0.65
C TYR A 14 8.60 2.25 -0.73
N GLU A 15 9.52 1.34 -1.04
CA GLU A 15 9.52 0.56 -2.28
C GLU A 15 8.79 -0.78 -2.12
N LEU A 16 8.53 -1.48 -3.24
CA LEU A 16 7.76 -2.72 -3.28
C LEU A 16 8.22 -3.77 -2.27
N ASP A 17 9.53 -4.01 -2.19
CA ASP A 17 10.08 -5.02 -1.28
C ASP A 17 9.74 -4.70 0.18
N GLU A 18 9.79 -3.43 0.59
CA GLU A 18 9.45 -3.01 1.95
C GLU A 18 7.97 -3.14 2.26
N LEU A 19 7.11 -2.92 1.26
CA LEU A 19 5.66 -3.09 1.37
C LEU A 19 5.29 -4.58 1.48
N VAL A 20 6.00 -5.44 0.75
CA VAL A 20 5.89 -6.91 0.89
C VAL A 20 6.33 -7.33 2.29
N GLU A 21 7.46 -6.83 2.78
CA GLU A 21 7.91 -7.06 4.16
C GLU A 21 6.87 -6.59 5.20
N CYS A 22 6.18 -5.47 4.93
CA CYS A 22 5.07 -4.99 5.75
C CYS A 22 3.90 -5.98 5.77
N GLY A 23 3.50 -6.52 4.62
CA GLY A 23 2.43 -7.52 4.54
C GLY A 23 2.73 -8.78 5.34
N TYR A 24 3.99 -9.22 5.38
CA TYR A 24 4.42 -10.31 6.24
C TYR A 24 4.67 -9.93 7.71
N GLY A 25 4.45 -8.66 8.09
CA GLY A 25 4.60 -8.18 9.47
C GLY A 25 6.05 -7.93 9.90
N ARG A 26 6.97 -7.74 8.96
CA ARG A 26 8.40 -7.53 9.21
C ARG A 26 8.81 -6.05 9.20
N LEU A 27 7.93 -5.14 8.77
CA LEU A 27 8.19 -3.69 8.78
C LEU A 27 7.89 -3.04 10.13
N PHE A 28 6.67 -3.22 10.65
CA PHE A 28 6.25 -2.61 11.92
C PHE A 28 6.49 -3.53 13.14
N GLY A 29 6.90 -4.78 12.93
CA GLY A 29 7.09 -5.76 14.00
C GLY A 29 5.81 -6.51 14.38
N LEU A 30 6.00 -7.52 15.24
CA LEU A 30 4.96 -8.50 15.57
C LEU A 30 3.76 -7.87 16.29
N GLY A 31 2.55 -8.19 15.83
CA GLY A 31 1.29 -7.72 16.45
C GLY A 31 0.85 -6.32 16.00
N ASN A 32 1.63 -5.64 15.17
CA ASN A 32 1.29 -4.34 14.59
C ASN A 32 0.59 -4.48 13.24
N ALA A 33 0.26 -3.34 12.63
CA ALA A 33 -0.39 -3.27 11.32
C ALA A 33 0.38 -4.05 10.25
N LYS A 34 -0.34 -4.51 9.23
CA LYS A 34 0.21 -5.18 8.05
C LYS A 34 -0.56 -4.70 6.83
N LEU A 35 0.13 -4.67 5.69
CA LEU A 35 -0.53 -4.54 4.40
C LEU A 35 -1.14 -5.89 3.97
N PRO A 36 -2.08 -5.89 3.01
CA PRO A 36 -2.40 -7.09 2.26
C PRO A 36 -1.15 -7.67 1.56
N ILE A 37 -1.23 -8.95 1.19
CA ILE A 37 -0.15 -9.67 0.48
C ILE A 37 -0.61 -10.13 -0.90
N ASP A 38 0.36 -10.46 -1.75
CA ASP A 38 0.17 -11.03 -3.08
C ASP A 38 -0.85 -10.21 -3.92
N ASN A 39 -1.88 -10.89 -4.45
CA ASN A 39 -2.89 -10.31 -5.33
C ASN A 39 -3.79 -9.25 -4.68
N MET A 40 -3.73 -9.08 -3.36
CA MET A 40 -4.48 -8.04 -2.64
C MET A 40 -3.62 -6.80 -2.33
N LEU A 41 -2.30 -6.84 -2.57
CA LEU A 41 -1.45 -5.67 -2.41
C LEU A 41 -1.61 -4.73 -3.62
N MET A 42 -2.43 -3.68 -3.48
CA MET A 42 -2.85 -2.79 -4.58
C MET A 42 -1.96 -1.55 -4.78
N LEU A 43 -0.69 -1.60 -4.38
CA LEU A 43 0.29 -0.55 -4.68
C LEU A 43 1.70 -1.12 -4.79
N ASN A 44 2.55 -0.50 -5.62
CA ASN A 44 3.95 -0.88 -5.77
C ASN A 44 4.90 -0.03 -4.95
N ARG A 45 4.52 1.21 -4.61
CA ARG A 45 5.36 2.14 -3.85
C ARG A 45 4.54 3.22 -3.18
N ILE A 46 5.06 3.72 -2.08
CA ILE A 46 4.65 4.98 -1.44
C ILE A 46 5.75 5.99 -1.76
N THR A 47 5.45 6.99 -2.59
CA THR A 47 6.43 8.00 -3.03
C THR A 47 6.55 9.15 -2.03
N GLU A 48 5.50 9.39 -1.24
CA GLU A 48 5.46 10.44 -0.22
C GLU A 48 4.56 10.00 0.94
N ILE A 49 5.05 10.13 2.17
CA ILE A 49 4.25 10.04 3.39
C ILE A 49 4.76 11.01 4.44
N THR A 50 3.87 11.89 4.90
CA THR A 50 4.18 12.96 5.86
C THR A 50 3.14 13.01 6.97
N ALA A 51 3.56 13.41 8.18
CA ALA A 51 2.67 13.60 9.32
C ALA A 51 1.98 14.99 9.32
N ASP A 52 2.50 15.91 8.51
CA ASP A 52 2.06 17.28 8.34
C ASP A 52 1.83 17.61 6.85
N GLY A 53 1.23 18.78 6.57
CA GLY A 53 0.84 19.16 5.21
C GLY A 53 -0.45 18.48 4.74
N GLY A 54 -0.60 18.32 3.42
CA GLY A 54 -1.87 17.90 2.80
C GLY A 54 -2.94 19.00 2.83
N GLU A 55 -4.10 18.72 2.22
CA GLU A 55 -5.20 19.69 2.07
C GLU A 55 -5.67 20.28 3.41
N PHE A 56 -5.66 19.46 4.47
CA PHE A 56 -6.13 19.84 5.81
C PHE A 56 -5.00 20.05 6.83
N GLY A 57 -3.73 20.03 6.42
CA GLY A 57 -2.58 20.23 7.31
C GLY A 57 -2.35 19.10 8.33
N ARG A 58 -2.86 17.88 8.07
CA ARG A 58 -2.80 16.73 9.00
C ARG A 58 -2.08 15.51 8.44
N GLY A 59 -1.23 15.73 7.43
CA GLY A 59 -0.49 14.67 6.77
C GLY A 59 -0.99 14.38 5.36
N LYS A 60 -0.18 13.65 4.60
CA LYS A 60 -0.43 13.30 3.21
C LYS A 60 0.24 11.95 2.90
N VAL A 61 -0.37 11.18 2.02
CA VAL A 61 0.24 9.99 1.41
C VAL A 61 0.05 10.07 -0.10
N VAL A 62 1.10 9.76 -0.85
CA VAL A 62 1.06 9.53 -2.30
C VAL A 62 1.65 8.15 -2.57
N ALA A 63 0.89 7.32 -3.28
CA ALA A 63 1.26 5.95 -3.62
C ALA A 63 0.91 5.66 -5.08
N GLU A 64 1.57 4.66 -5.65
CA GLU A 64 1.45 4.33 -7.07
C GLU A 64 1.32 2.82 -7.29
N LEU A 65 0.54 2.43 -8.30
CA LEU A 65 0.42 1.06 -8.82
C LEU A 65 0.75 1.08 -10.31
N ASP A 66 1.72 0.27 -10.72
CA ASP A 66 2.09 0.07 -12.12
C ASP A 66 1.05 -0.80 -12.82
N ILE A 67 0.32 -0.22 -13.77
CA ILE A 67 -0.69 -0.95 -14.53
C ILE A 67 -0.05 -1.70 -15.70
N LYS A 68 -0.23 -3.03 -15.72
CA LYS A 68 0.20 -3.92 -16.79
C LYS A 68 -0.97 -4.79 -17.26
N PRO A 69 -1.06 -5.13 -18.56
CA PRO A 69 -2.17 -5.93 -19.08
C PRO A 69 -2.30 -7.34 -18.48
N ASP A 70 -1.24 -7.85 -17.85
CA ASP A 70 -1.15 -9.18 -17.24
C ASP A 70 -1.51 -9.20 -15.75
N LEU A 71 -1.92 -8.07 -15.16
CA LEU A 71 -2.45 -8.06 -13.79
C LEU A 71 -3.68 -8.97 -13.68
N TRP A 72 -3.69 -9.79 -12.63
CA TRP A 72 -4.60 -10.93 -12.47
C TRP A 72 -6.08 -10.58 -12.66
N PHE A 73 -6.49 -9.40 -12.19
CA PHE A 73 -7.89 -8.98 -12.20
C PHE A 73 -8.42 -8.71 -13.62
N PHE A 74 -7.57 -8.33 -14.57
CA PHE A 74 -8.02 -8.10 -15.96
C PHE A 74 -8.47 -9.38 -16.66
N ALA A 75 -7.93 -10.54 -16.25
CA ALA A 75 -8.32 -11.83 -16.81
C ALA A 75 -9.75 -12.24 -16.42
N CYS A 76 -10.29 -11.69 -15.33
CA CYS A 76 -11.60 -12.06 -14.79
C CYS A 76 -12.61 -10.91 -14.68
N HIS A 77 -12.19 -9.66 -14.92
CA HIS A 77 -13.04 -8.48 -14.73
C HIS A 77 -12.87 -7.48 -15.89
N PHE A 78 -13.64 -7.59 -16.97
CA PHE A 78 -14.52 -8.68 -17.37
C PHE A 78 -13.94 -9.41 -18.61
N PRO A 79 -14.29 -10.68 -18.87
CA PRO A 79 -13.88 -11.34 -20.10
C PRO A 79 -14.31 -10.55 -21.35
N GLY A 80 -13.33 -10.08 -22.13
CA GLY A 80 -13.56 -9.27 -23.33
C GLY A 80 -13.68 -7.76 -23.12
N ASP A 81 -13.70 -7.29 -21.86
CA ASP A 81 -13.74 -5.88 -21.48
C ASP A 81 -12.93 -5.67 -20.18
N PRO A 82 -11.60 -5.75 -20.25
CA PRO A 82 -10.74 -5.73 -19.07
C PRO A 82 -10.71 -4.34 -18.42
N VAL A 83 -11.10 -4.28 -17.15
CA VAL A 83 -11.11 -3.07 -16.33
C VAL A 83 -10.72 -3.41 -14.89
N MET A 84 -9.88 -2.60 -14.26
CA MET A 84 -9.53 -2.81 -12.85
C MET A 84 -10.80 -2.73 -12.00
N PRO A 85 -11.06 -3.69 -11.09
CA PRO A 85 -12.17 -3.59 -10.16
C PRO A 85 -12.04 -2.31 -9.32
N GLY A 86 -13.01 -1.40 -9.42
CA GLY A 86 -12.95 -0.13 -8.69
C GLY A 86 -12.88 -0.31 -7.18
N CYS A 87 -13.42 -1.41 -6.65
CA CYS A 87 -13.29 -1.76 -5.23
C CYS A 87 -11.85 -2.04 -4.79
N LEU A 88 -10.98 -2.54 -5.68
CA LEU A 88 -9.56 -2.74 -5.37
C LEU A 88 -8.77 -1.43 -5.38
N GLY A 89 -9.28 -0.38 -6.05
CA GLY A 89 -8.71 0.96 -5.92
C GLY A 89 -9.18 1.72 -4.67
N LEU A 90 -10.24 1.21 -4.00
CA LEU A 90 -10.77 1.76 -2.76
C LEU A 90 -10.14 1.10 -1.52
N ASP A 91 -9.77 -0.18 -1.62
CA ASP A 91 -9.12 -0.97 -0.56
C ASP A 91 -7.72 -0.43 -0.21
#